data_AF-A0AAV0X0F6-F1
#
_entry.id   AF-A0AAV0X0F6-F1
#
_cell.length_a   1.000
_cell.length_b   1.000
_cell.length_c   1.000
_cell.angle_alpha   90.00
_cell.angle_beta   90.00
_cell.angle_gamma   90.00
#
_symmetry.space_group_name_H-M   'P 1'
#
loop_
_entity.id
_entity.type
_entity.pdbx_description
1 polymer ?
#
loop_
_entity_poly.entity_id
_entity_poly.type
_entity_poly.pdbx_seq_one_letter_code
_entity_poly.pdbx_strand_id
1 'polypeptide(L)'
;MFGQDGGERRRFIFGRRRSRSGSVRQTDSLVLQTLSIIKNLGLIENGTEAPEALRKLHWVADDGDGWIQVVLSMIHVIPLDDPLSPALITVILDDCPLPDKDTVMKLSQMLDLSNKTPKRKTVDQHRNICVILGILADKLPGPLSIALLTKDTLTYLFNNMDLQVHPSIILFSLIALEKFAQIRENRFTIETFMKTGPLAMLSIFERLTGSDQPFYAQVGFCAEWLLDNIFVDDQRTSSYLNMSMEGVNAILNQEDASEYLKLGPSGLEARCDACSFESVRCTFQIDKGTWYYEVTILTSGVMQIGWSTRNSKFVNHEGYGIGDDEYSVAYDGCRQLVWHGARCTSCVSGRPWREGDTVGCLLQVEKPTPTATFYLNGQIVAFNDKIFQYAKTEFFAAASFMTFQQSRFNFGSKPFKYPPKGVKFSIMNDHGKLDAKEKTILPKQMRLGLLGLLGKQTADEDSCTICFDHKADVMLYPCKHEGYCENCAQQLTLCPVCRQLIDRFQESIPTTATPIVLVS
;
A
#
# COMPACT_ATOMS: atom_id res chain seq x y z
N MET A 1 26.43 13.67 -60.28
CA MET A 1 27.13 12.68 -59.44
C MET A 1 26.69 12.90 -58.01
N PHE A 2 25.64 12.21 -57.58
CA PHE A 2 25.19 12.20 -56.19
C PHE A 2 25.73 10.91 -55.57
N GLY A 3 26.70 11.04 -54.67
CA GLY A 3 27.32 9.92 -53.95
C GLY A 3 26.48 9.56 -52.73
N GLN A 4 26.23 8.26 -52.56
CA GLN A 4 25.44 7.65 -51.50
C GLN A 4 26.20 7.66 -50.17
N ASP A 5 25.60 8.20 -49.11
CA ASP A 5 26.03 7.98 -47.72
C ASP A 5 25.41 6.67 -47.20
N GLY A 6 26.25 5.63 -47.10
CA GLY A 6 25.95 4.39 -46.39
C GLY A 6 26.33 4.51 -44.92
N GLY A 7 25.35 4.73 -44.05
CA GLY A 7 25.53 4.72 -42.60
C GLY A 7 25.75 3.30 -42.05
N GLU A 8 26.98 3.00 -41.65
CA GLU A 8 27.38 1.78 -40.96
C GLU A 8 26.72 1.68 -39.56
N ARG A 9 25.75 0.77 -39.40
CA ARG A 9 25.24 0.32 -38.10
C ARG A 9 26.35 -0.45 -37.36
N ARG A 10 27.02 0.20 -36.41
CA ARG A 10 27.90 -0.49 -35.44
C ARG A 10 27.06 -1.36 -34.50
N ARG A 11 26.99 -2.66 -34.79
CA ARG A 11 26.58 -3.70 -33.83
C ARG A 11 27.64 -3.78 -32.72
N PHE A 12 27.31 -3.33 -31.52
CA PHE A 12 28.08 -3.67 -30.32
C PHE A 12 27.84 -5.14 -29.98
N ILE A 13 28.75 -6.00 -30.43
CA ILE A 13 28.85 -7.40 -29.97
C ILE A 13 29.58 -7.36 -28.62
N PHE A 14 28.84 -7.31 -27.51
CA PHE A 14 29.41 -7.55 -26.18
C PHE A 14 29.45 -9.06 -25.90
N GLY A 15 30.47 -9.72 -26.43
CA GLY A 15 30.93 -11.00 -25.90
C GLY A 15 31.89 -10.75 -24.74
N ARG A 16 31.41 -10.84 -23.49
CA ARG A 16 32.25 -11.12 -22.31
C ARG A 16 31.42 -11.80 -21.22
N ARG A 17 31.71 -13.08 -20.97
CA ARG A 17 31.33 -13.79 -19.75
C ARG A 17 31.85 -12.98 -18.55
N ARG A 18 31.01 -12.14 -17.95
CA ARG A 18 31.25 -11.61 -16.61
C ARG A 18 31.23 -12.79 -15.63
N SER A 19 32.15 -12.81 -14.66
CA SER A 19 32.06 -13.80 -13.59
C SER A 19 30.69 -13.65 -12.91
N ARG A 20 29.97 -14.75 -12.72
CA ARG A 20 28.63 -14.78 -12.12
C ARG A 20 28.60 -14.06 -10.75
N SER A 21 29.73 -14.09 -10.02
CA SER A 21 29.91 -13.39 -8.74
C SER A 21 30.05 -11.86 -8.86
N GLY A 22 30.61 -11.34 -9.96
CA GLY A 22 30.74 -9.90 -10.19
C GLY A 22 29.42 -9.23 -10.58
N SER A 23 28.56 -9.96 -11.30
CA SER A 23 27.22 -9.48 -11.69
C SER A 23 26.29 -9.35 -10.49
N VAL A 24 26.25 -10.35 -9.60
CA VAL A 24 25.41 -10.33 -8.40
C VAL A 24 25.78 -9.16 -7.48
N ARG A 25 27.08 -8.97 -7.20
CA ARG A 25 27.56 -7.83 -6.40
C ARG A 25 27.18 -6.46 -6.98
N GLN A 26 27.07 -6.37 -8.31
CA GLN A 26 26.62 -5.15 -8.95
C GLN A 26 25.13 -4.91 -8.71
N THR A 27 24.28 -5.94 -8.83
CA THR A 27 22.84 -5.83 -8.53
C THR A 27 22.59 -5.51 -7.07
N ASP A 28 23.30 -6.16 -6.14
CA ASP A 28 23.29 -5.85 -4.71
C ASP A 28 23.55 -4.37 -4.44
N SER A 29 24.60 -3.82 -5.08
CA SER A 29 24.93 -2.41 -4.96
C SER A 29 23.86 -1.49 -5.55
N LEU A 30 23.20 -1.88 -6.64
CA LEU A 30 22.13 -1.08 -7.24
C LEU A 30 20.89 -1.03 -6.33
N VAL A 31 20.51 -2.16 -5.71
CA VAL A 31 19.40 -2.21 -4.75
C VAL A 31 19.65 -1.26 -3.57
N LEU A 32 20.85 -1.29 -2.99
CA LEU A 32 21.21 -0.41 -1.88
C LEU A 32 21.32 1.08 -2.29
N GLN A 33 21.77 1.36 -3.51
CA GLN A 33 21.76 2.73 -4.06
C GLN A 33 20.33 3.26 -4.20
N THR A 34 19.40 2.45 -4.71
CA THR A 34 17.98 2.83 -4.80
C THR A 34 17.40 3.14 -3.43
N LEU A 35 17.71 2.36 -2.39
CA LEU A 35 17.30 2.66 -1.01
C LEU A 35 17.76 4.05 -0.56
N SER A 36 19.03 4.38 -0.81
CA SER A 36 19.61 5.68 -0.45
C SER A 36 18.96 6.84 -1.22
N ILE A 37 18.50 6.61 -2.45
CA ILE A 37 17.86 7.65 -3.26
C ILE A 37 16.42 7.88 -2.78
N ILE A 38 15.66 6.82 -2.49
CA ILE A 38 14.27 6.94 -2.03
C ILE A 38 14.16 7.75 -0.73
N LYS A 39 15.12 7.58 0.19
CA LYS A 39 15.21 8.42 1.40
C LYS A 39 15.25 9.92 1.11
N ASN A 40 15.82 10.30 -0.03
CA ASN A 40 16.06 11.69 -0.42
C ASN A 40 15.11 12.19 -1.53
N LEU A 41 14.19 11.37 -2.05
CA LEU A 41 13.29 11.72 -3.15
C LEU A 41 12.37 12.92 -2.85
N GLY A 42 12.20 13.28 -1.57
CA GLY A 42 11.51 14.51 -1.19
C GLY A 42 12.31 15.81 -1.39
N LEU A 43 13.60 15.75 -1.75
CA LEU A 43 14.48 16.92 -1.91
C LEU A 43 14.87 17.22 -3.37
N ILE A 44 14.44 16.38 -4.32
CA ILE A 44 14.82 16.52 -5.73
C ILE A 44 13.75 17.35 -6.43
N GLU A 45 13.97 18.66 -6.54
CA GLU A 45 13.06 19.64 -7.18
C GLU A 45 12.84 19.44 -8.69
N ASN A 46 13.40 18.40 -9.31
CA ASN A 46 13.25 18.16 -10.74
C ASN A 46 12.71 16.76 -10.99
N GLY A 47 11.38 16.66 -11.03
CA GLY A 47 10.67 15.50 -11.54
C GLY A 47 11.03 15.22 -13.00
N THR A 48 11.18 13.94 -13.32
CA THR A 48 10.57 13.24 -14.48
C THR A 48 11.26 11.91 -14.80
N GLU A 49 12.45 11.62 -14.26
CA GLU A 49 13.15 10.36 -14.56
C GLU A 49 13.37 9.50 -13.31
N ALA A 50 13.04 8.20 -13.44
CA ALA A 50 13.35 7.19 -12.44
C ALA A 50 14.87 7.21 -12.13
N PRO A 51 15.27 7.06 -10.86
CA PRO A 51 16.67 7.05 -10.47
C PRO A 51 17.51 6.13 -11.36
N GLU A 52 18.72 6.55 -11.72
CA GLU A 52 19.61 5.78 -12.61
C GLU A 52 19.81 4.34 -12.11
N ALA A 53 19.91 4.15 -10.80
CA ALA A 53 20.02 2.83 -10.18
C ALA A 53 18.77 1.96 -10.43
N LEU A 54 17.57 2.53 -10.29
CA LEU A 54 16.30 1.85 -10.54
C LEU A 54 16.17 1.46 -12.02
N ARG A 55 16.48 2.39 -12.94
CA ARG A 55 16.53 2.09 -14.38
C ARG A 55 17.48 0.93 -14.68
N LYS A 56 18.68 0.92 -14.10
CA LYS A 56 19.64 -0.19 -14.30
C LYS A 56 19.09 -1.51 -13.76
N LEU A 57 18.37 -1.52 -12.64
CA LEU A 57 17.70 -2.72 -12.14
C LEU A 57 16.63 -3.21 -13.11
N HIS A 58 15.82 -2.31 -13.67
CA HIS A 58 14.86 -2.64 -14.73
C HIS A 58 15.54 -3.34 -15.92
N TRP A 59 16.65 -2.78 -16.43
CA TRP A 59 17.41 -3.40 -17.52
C TRP A 59 17.99 -4.77 -17.15
N VAL A 60 18.36 -5.00 -15.89
CA VAL A 60 18.79 -6.32 -15.43
C VAL A 60 17.62 -7.28 -15.37
N ALA A 61 16.41 -6.81 -15.06
CA ALA A 61 15.20 -7.62 -14.95
C ALA A 61 14.48 -7.89 -16.29
N ASP A 62 15.07 -7.48 -17.42
CA ASP A 62 14.47 -7.60 -18.77
C ASP A 62 14.39 -9.06 -19.26
N ASP A 63 15.20 -9.95 -18.68
CA ASP A 63 15.12 -11.41 -18.89
C ASP A 63 14.84 -12.16 -17.58
N GLY A 64 14.29 -13.37 -17.67
CA GLY A 64 13.86 -14.14 -16.49
C GLY A 64 14.98 -14.49 -15.49
N ASP A 65 16.21 -14.74 -15.95
CA ASP A 65 17.35 -15.01 -15.07
C ASP A 65 17.81 -13.75 -14.35
N GLY A 66 17.85 -12.64 -15.07
CA GLY A 66 18.15 -11.33 -14.54
C GLY A 66 17.09 -10.84 -13.54
N TRP A 67 15.80 -11.09 -13.81
CA TRP A 67 14.70 -10.79 -12.89
C TRP A 67 14.84 -11.56 -11.58
N ILE A 68 15.12 -12.87 -11.64
CA ILE A 68 15.38 -13.68 -10.44
C ILE A 68 16.61 -13.15 -9.69
N GLN A 69 17.66 -12.72 -10.40
CA GLN A 69 18.84 -12.12 -9.76
C GLN A 69 18.47 -10.85 -8.98
N VAL A 70 17.60 -9.97 -9.51
CA VAL A 70 17.12 -8.79 -8.80
C VAL A 70 16.34 -9.18 -7.55
N VAL A 71 15.40 -10.13 -7.66
CA VAL A 71 14.61 -10.62 -6.51
C VAL A 71 15.48 -11.23 -5.42
N LEU A 72 16.43 -12.09 -5.79
CA LEU A 72 17.36 -12.67 -4.83
C LEU A 72 18.24 -11.57 -4.21
N SER A 73 18.75 -10.61 -4.97
CA SER A 73 19.56 -9.51 -4.42
C SER A 73 18.76 -8.75 -3.35
N MET A 74 17.50 -8.41 -3.61
CA MET A 74 16.61 -7.79 -2.63
C MET A 74 16.47 -8.61 -1.35
N ILE A 75 16.31 -9.94 -1.45
CA ILE A 75 16.25 -10.83 -0.28
C ILE A 75 17.52 -10.73 0.57
N HIS A 76 18.69 -10.70 -0.06
CA HIS A 76 19.97 -10.77 0.63
C HIS A 76 20.44 -9.45 1.22
N VAL A 77 20.15 -8.30 0.58
CA VAL A 77 20.81 -7.03 0.94
C VAL A 77 19.88 -6.00 1.58
N ILE A 78 18.57 -6.11 1.44
CA ILE A 78 17.64 -5.12 2.01
C ILE A 78 17.56 -5.33 3.54
N PRO A 79 17.96 -4.33 4.35
CA PRO A 79 18.15 -4.51 5.78
C PRO A 79 16.84 -4.40 6.56
N LEU A 80 16.77 -5.03 7.74
CA LEU A 80 15.56 -5.02 8.58
C LEU A 80 15.32 -3.68 9.32
N ASP A 81 16.39 -2.98 9.68
CA ASP A 81 16.37 -1.79 10.54
C ASP A 81 15.98 -0.48 9.83
N ASP A 82 15.85 -0.52 8.52
CA ASP A 82 15.43 0.63 7.71
C ASP A 82 13.91 0.64 7.48
N PRO A 83 13.20 1.72 7.83
CA PRO A 83 11.76 1.80 7.70
C PRO A 83 11.24 1.78 6.26
N LEU A 84 12.09 2.14 5.29
CA LEU A 84 11.72 2.14 3.87
C LEU A 84 12.00 0.80 3.19
N SER A 85 12.65 -0.14 3.87
CA SER A 85 13.03 -1.42 3.28
C SER A 85 11.88 -2.21 2.65
N PRO A 86 10.71 -2.40 3.30
CA PRO A 86 9.58 -3.07 2.67
C PRO A 86 9.05 -2.31 1.45
N ALA A 87 8.95 -0.98 1.54
CA ALA A 87 8.49 -0.13 0.45
C ALA A 87 9.45 -0.12 -0.75
N LEU A 88 10.76 -0.23 -0.51
CA LEU A 88 11.77 -0.36 -1.56
C LEU A 88 11.54 -1.62 -2.41
N ILE A 89 11.18 -2.74 -1.77
CA ILE A 89 10.88 -3.98 -2.50
C ILE A 89 9.71 -3.75 -3.46
N THR A 90 8.65 -3.07 -2.99
CA THR A 90 7.52 -2.67 -3.84
C THR A 90 8.02 -1.79 -5.00
N VAL A 91 8.73 -0.70 -4.74
CA VAL A 91 9.21 0.22 -5.79
C VAL A 91 10.04 -0.50 -6.86
N ILE A 92 10.95 -1.41 -6.47
CA ILE A 92 11.76 -2.15 -7.43
C ILE A 92 10.89 -3.12 -8.24
N LEU A 93 9.98 -3.87 -7.60
CA LEU A 93 9.11 -4.82 -8.31
C LEU A 93 8.07 -4.13 -9.21
N ASP A 94 7.61 -2.94 -8.82
CA ASP A 94 6.69 -2.09 -9.60
C ASP A 94 7.35 -1.59 -10.89
N ASP A 95 8.64 -1.26 -10.83
CA ASP A 95 9.39 -0.80 -11.99
C ASP A 95 9.83 -1.97 -12.89
N CYS A 96 10.03 -3.18 -12.35
CA CYS A 96 10.46 -4.34 -13.13
C CYS A 96 9.34 -4.96 -14.00
N PRO A 97 9.67 -5.58 -15.16
CA PRO A 97 8.72 -6.39 -15.91
C PRO A 97 8.11 -7.53 -15.05
N LEU A 98 6.86 -7.91 -15.35
CA LEU A 98 6.24 -9.06 -14.71
C LEU A 98 6.88 -10.37 -15.20
N PRO A 99 7.18 -11.33 -14.31
CA PRO A 99 7.81 -12.59 -14.69
C PRO A 99 6.81 -13.51 -15.41
N ASP A 100 7.33 -14.34 -16.31
CA ASP A 100 6.57 -15.44 -16.90
C ASP A 100 6.45 -16.65 -15.95
N LYS A 101 5.68 -17.66 -16.37
CA LYS A 101 5.43 -18.87 -15.58
C LYS A 101 6.71 -19.62 -15.22
N ASP A 102 7.63 -19.77 -16.16
CA ASP A 102 8.86 -20.53 -15.95
C ASP A 102 9.78 -19.81 -14.95
N THR A 103 9.84 -18.49 -15.02
CA THR A 103 10.55 -17.62 -14.09
C THR A 103 9.97 -17.73 -12.68
N VAL A 104 8.65 -17.69 -12.52
CA VAL A 104 7.97 -17.87 -11.21
C VAL A 104 8.26 -19.24 -10.62
N MET A 105 8.15 -20.32 -11.41
CA MET A 105 8.43 -21.68 -10.97
C MET A 105 9.89 -21.86 -10.57
N LYS A 106 10.82 -21.28 -11.34
CA LYS A 106 12.25 -21.30 -11.04
C LYS A 106 12.57 -20.51 -9.76
N LEU A 107 11.96 -19.34 -9.56
CA LEU A 107 12.08 -18.59 -8.31
C LEU A 107 11.61 -19.45 -7.13
N SER A 108 10.42 -20.05 -7.21
CA SER A 108 9.86 -20.89 -6.15
C SER A 108 10.83 -22.01 -5.73
N GLN A 109 11.45 -22.69 -6.70
CA GLN A 109 12.47 -23.71 -6.45
C GLN A 109 13.74 -23.12 -5.80
N MET A 110 14.19 -21.94 -6.24
CA MET A 110 15.39 -21.28 -5.73
C MET A 110 15.22 -20.70 -4.32
N LEU A 111 14.01 -20.29 -3.94
CA LEU A 111 13.72 -19.82 -2.59
C LEU A 111 13.90 -20.93 -1.54
N ASP A 112 13.79 -22.20 -1.94
CA ASP A 112 13.93 -23.39 -1.08
C ASP A 112 13.17 -23.19 0.24
N LEU A 113 11.85 -23.03 0.11
CA LEU A 113 10.93 -22.83 1.23
C LEU A 113 10.53 -24.15 1.91
N SER A 114 11.05 -25.28 1.41
CA SER A 114 10.77 -26.59 1.97
C SER A 114 11.27 -26.68 3.43
N ASN A 115 10.47 -27.31 4.30
CA ASN A 115 10.66 -27.38 5.76
C ASN A 115 11.99 -27.99 6.26
N LYS A 116 12.91 -28.37 5.38
CA LYS A 116 14.12 -29.10 5.77
C LYS A 116 15.24 -28.21 6.30
N THR A 117 15.24 -26.89 6.07
CA THR A 117 16.27 -25.99 6.62
C THR A 117 15.83 -24.53 6.86
N PRO A 118 14.91 -24.25 7.82
CA PRO A 118 14.66 -22.87 8.29
C PRO A 118 15.88 -22.23 9.00
N LYS A 119 16.97 -22.97 9.24
CA LYS A 119 18.15 -22.50 10.01
C LYS A 119 19.22 -21.76 9.19
N ARG A 120 19.08 -21.60 7.87
CA ARG A 120 20.12 -20.97 7.03
C ARG A 120 19.88 -19.49 6.73
N LYS A 121 18.64 -19.02 6.82
CA LYS A 121 18.27 -17.65 6.42
C LYS A 121 18.25 -16.73 7.64
N THR A 122 18.65 -15.47 7.47
CA THR A 122 18.58 -14.45 8.51
C THR A 122 17.15 -13.94 8.68
N VAL A 123 16.88 -13.21 9.77
CA VAL A 123 15.57 -12.57 10.02
C VAL A 123 15.19 -11.66 8.84
N ASP A 124 16.15 -10.85 8.37
CA ASP A 124 15.98 -9.93 7.25
C ASP A 124 15.58 -10.67 5.97
N GLN A 125 16.23 -11.79 5.67
CA GLN A 125 15.93 -12.62 4.51
C GLN A 125 14.53 -13.23 4.60
N HIS A 126 14.16 -13.76 5.77
CA HIS A 126 12.80 -14.28 5.99
C HIS A 126 11.74 -13.20 5.80
N ARG A 127 11.97 -12.00 6.37
CA ARG A 127 11.10 -10.83 6.21
C ARG A 127 10.97 -10.44 4.74
N ASN A 128 12.10 -10.31 4.03
CA ASN A 128 12.13 -9.91 2.63
C ASN A 128 11.41 -10.93 1.73
N ILE A 129 11.58 -12.23 1.99
CA ILE A 129 10.83 -13.30 1.28
C ILE A 129 9.32 -13.10 1.46
N CYS A 130 8.85 -12.88 2.68
CA CYS A 130 7.41 -12.70 2.92
C CYS A 130 6.86 -11.45 2.23
N VAL A 131 7.59 -10.33 2.26
CA VAL A 131 7.22 -9.10 1.53
C VAL A 131 7.11 -9.37 0.02
N ILE A 132 8.12 -10.01 -0.57
CA ILE A 132 8.14 -10.35 -2.00
C ILE A 132 6.99 -11.28 -2.36
N LEU A 133 6.74 -12.34 -1.59
CA LEU A 133 5.61 -13.24 -1.81
C LEU A 133 4.28 -12.50 -1.79
N GLY A 134 4.07 -11.57 -0.84
CA GLY A 134 2.87 -10.75 -0.77
C GLY A 134 2.71 -9.82 -1.98
N ILE A 135 3.77 -9.12 -2.40
CA ILE A 135 3.73 -8.23 -3.56
C ILE A 135 3.48 -9.02 -4.86
N LEU A 136 4.15 -10.17 -5.03
CA LEU A 136 3.93 -11.03 -6.19
C LEU A 136 2.51 -11.60 -6.19
N ALA A 137 1.97 -11.98 -5.04
CA ALA A 137 0.59 -12.46 -4.95
C ALA A 137 -0.44 -11.40 -5.38
N ASP A 138 -0.17 -10.12 -5.09
CA ASP A 138 -1.00 -8.95 -5.45
C ASP A 138 -0.88 -8.58 -6.94
N LYS A 139 0.33 -8.70 -7.52
CA LYS A 139 0.62 -8.25 -8.89
C LYS A 139 0.45 -9.33 -9.97
N LEU A 140 0.67 -10.60 -9.62
CA LEU A 140 0.66 -11.67 -10.61
C LEU A 140 -0.77 -11.99 -11.04
N PRO A 141 -1.02 -12.20 -12.35
CA PRO A 141 -2.27 -12.75 -12.84
C PRO A 141 -2.66 -14.05 -12.11
N GLY A 142 -3.96 -14.29 -11.96
CA GLY A 142 -4.52 -15.41 -11.20
C GLY A 142 -3.77 -16.74 -11.36
N PRO A 143 -3.58 -17.27 -12.59
CA PRO A 143 -2.87 -18.54 -12.81
C PRO A 143 -1.42 -18.57 -12.32
N LEU A 144 -0.71 -17.44 -12.40
CA LEU A 144 0.67 -17.33 -11.94
C LEU A 144 0.77 -17.21 -10.42
N SER A 145 -0.15 -16.47 -9.80
CA SER A 145 -0.25 -16.38 -8.34
C SER A 145 -0.65 -17.74 -7.73
N ILE A 146 -1.55 -18.49 -8.38
CA ILE A 146 -1.89 -19.88 -8.00
C ILE A 146 -0.66 -20.80 -8.09
N ALA A 147 0.13 -20.67 -9.16
CA ALA A 147 1.36 -21.45 -9.32
C ALA A 147 2.41 -21.13 -8.23
N LEU A 148 2.45 -19.89 -7.74
CA LEU A 148 3.35 -19.46 -6.67
C LEU A 148 2.92 -19.97 -5.29
N LEU A 149 1.62 -20.14 -5.04
CA LEU A 149 1.06 -20.68 -3.79
C LEU A 149 1.19 -22.21 -3.71
N THR A 150 2.42 -22.70 -3.71
CA THR A 150 2.72 -24.13 -3.53
C THR A 150 2.44 -24.58 -2.09
N LYS A 151 2.37 -25.90 -1.87
CA LYS A 151 2.30 -26.47 -0.51
C LYS A 151 3.47 -26.02 0.37
N ASP A 152 4.68 -25.91 -0.21
CA ASP A 152 5.87 -25.47 0.51
C ASP A 152 5.76 -23.98 0.88
N THR A 153 5.29 -23.13 -0.06
CA THR A 153 5.01 -21.71 0.21
C THR A 153 4.02 -21.54 1.36
N LEU A 154 2.91 -22.28 1.32
CA LEU A 154 1.87 -22.22 2.34
C LEU A 154 2.38 -22.70 3.70
N THR A 155 3.08 -23.83 3.71
CA THR A 155 3.67 -24.39 4.93
C THR A 155 4.70 -23.45 5.54
N TYR A 156 5.52 -22.81 4.70
CA TYR A 156 6.49 -21.80 5.13
C TYR A 156 5.81 -20.60 5.80
N LEU A 157 4.76 -20.03 5.18
CA LEU A 157 4.02 -18.89 5.74
C LEU A 157 3.37 -19.24 7.08
N PHE A 158 2.77 -20.43 7.22
CA PHE A 158 2.18 -20.86 8.48
C PHE A 158 3.21 -21.24 9.55
N ASN A 159 4.36 -21.80 9.18
CA ASN A 159 5.44 -22.07 10.14
C ASN A 159 6.04 -20.79 10.74
N ASN A 160 5.93 -19.66 10.03
CA ASN A 160 6.33 -18.37 10.57
C ASN A 160 5.34 -17.84 11.63
N MET A 161 4.13 -18.41 11.75
CA MET A 161 3.07 -17.95 12.66
C MET A 161 3.29 -18.44 14.10
N ASP A 162 4.48 -18.29 14.64
CA ASP A 162 4.81 -18.66 16.02
C ASP A 162 5.23 -17.40 16.80
N LEU A 163 4.77 -17.24 18.04
CA LEU A 163 5.14 -16.12 18.91
C LEU A 163 6.64 -16.02 19.21
N GLN A 164 7.40 -17.09 19.01
CA GLN A 164 8.87 -17.11 19.09
C GLN A 164 9.57 -16.58 17.84
N VAL A 165 8.85 -16.48 16.71
CA VAL A 165 9.37 -15.92 15.47
C VAL A 165 9.39 -14.39 15.57
N HIS A 166 10.34 -13.76 14.89
CA HIS A 166 10.45 -12.31 14.89
C HIS A 166 9.16 -11.65 14.37
N PRO A 167 8.57 -10.65 15.06
CA PRO A 167 7.25 -10.09 14.71
C PRO A 167 7.12 -9.57 13.28
N SER A 168 8.20 -9.04 12.69
CA SER A 168 8.18 -8.60 11.29
C SER A 168 7.93 -9.75 10.31
N ILE A 169 8.47 -10.95 10.57
CA ILE A 169 8.25 -12.12 9.72
C ILE A 169 6.79 -12.57 9.84
N ILE A 170 6.23 -12.57 11.07
CA ILE A 170 4.82 -12.89 11.32
C ILE A 170 3.93 -11.91 10.55
N LEU A 171 4.16 -10.60 10.73
CA LEU A 171 3.41 -9.53 10.08
C LEU A 171 3.37 -9.69 8.56
N PHE A 172 4.53 -9.82 7.91
CA PHE A 172 4.57 -9.95 6.46
C PHE A 172 4.10 -11.32 5.97
N SER A 173 4.09 -12.36 6.80
CA SER A 173 3.45 -13.63 6.47
C SER A 173 1.91 -13.49 6.48
N LEU A 174 1.34 -12.72 7.42
CA LEU A 174 -0.10 -12.43 7.46
C LEU A 174 -0.51 -11.62 6.23
N ILE A 175 0.26 -10.56 5.91
CA ILE A 175 0.02 -9.74 4.72
C ILE A 175 0.14 -10.59 3.45
N ALA A 176 1.15 -11.46 3.34
CA ALA A 176 1.27 -12.35 2.18
C ALA A 176 0.05 -13.28 2.03
N LEU A 177 -0.44 -13.88 3.12
CA LEU A 177 -1.64 -14.71 3.10
C LEU A 177 -2.87 -13.91 2.66
N GLU A 178 -3.02 -12.67 3.13
CA GLU A 178 -4.07 -11.76 2.69
C GLU A 178 -4.02 -11.53 1.18
N LYS A 179 -2.84 -11.20 0.65
CA LYS A 179 -2.64 -10.94 -0.78
C LYS A 179 -2.94 -12.17 -1.63
N PHE A 180 -2.47 -13.36 -1.22
CA PHE A 180 -2.85 -14.60 -1.92
C PHE A 180 -4.36 -14.85 -1.89
N ALA A 181 -5.02 -14.58 -0.76
CA ALA A 181 -6.45 -14.82 -0.58
C ALA A 181 -7.36 -13.83 -1.34
N GLN A 182 -6.81 -12.82 -2.01
CA GLN A 182 -7.59 -12.02 -2.96
C GLN A 182 -8.07 -12.86 -4.17
N ILE A 183 -7.31 -13.89 -4.55
CA ILE A 183 -7.70 -14.85 -5.59
C ILE A 183 -8.52 -15.98 -4.94
N ARG A 184 -9.67 -16.28 -5.53
CA ARG A 184 -10.66 -17.22 -4.98
C ARG A 184 -10.08 -18.63 -4.77
N GLU A 185 -9.37 -19.16 -5.75
CA GLU A 185 -8.76 -20.49 -5.71
C GLU A 185 -7.68 -20.59 -4.62
N ASN A 186 -6.87 -19.54 -4.48
CA ASN A 186 -5.86 -19.43 -3.44
C ASN A 186 -6.51 -19.35 -2.06
N ARG A 187 -7.55 -18.51 -1.90
CA ARG A 187 -8.32 -18.41 -0.65
C ARG A 187 -8.87 -19.76 -0.23
N PHE A 188 -9.52 -20.49 -1.14
CA PHE A 188 -10.04 -21.83 -0.87
C PHE A 188 -8.93 -22.81 -0.42
N THR A 189 -7.77 -22.74 -1.07
CA THR A 189 -6.60 -23.55 -0.72
C THR A 189 -6.09 -23.23 0.69
N ILE A 190 -5.99 -21.94 1.03
CA ILE A 190 -5.56 -21.46 2.35
C ILE A 190 -6.56 -21.86 3.43
N GLU A 191 -7.87 -21.68 3.20
CA GLU A 191 -8.93 -22.09 4.12
C GLU A 191 -8.92 -23.60 4.37
N THR A 192 -8.73 -24.40 3.31
CA THR A 192 -8.62 -25.85 3.42
C THR A 192 -7.40 -26.26 4.25
N PHE A 193 -6.27 -25.58 4.09
CA PHE A 193 -5.08 -25.80 4.91
C PHE A 193 -5.33 -25.41 6.37
N MET A 194 -6.00 -24.28 6.63
CA MET A 194 -6.31 -23.82 8.00
C MET A 194 -7.24 -24.76 8.77
N LYS A 195 -8.16 -25.46 8.08
CA LYS A 195 -9.02 -26.49 8.70
C LYS A 195 -8.23 -27.65 9.31
N THR A 196 -6.98 -27.86 8.92
CA THR A 196 -6.13 -28.94 9.46
C THR A 196 -5.45 -28.58 10.79
N GLY A 197 -5.75 -27.43 11.40
CA GLY A 197 -5.19 -26.99 12.69
C GLY A 197 -4.76 -25.51 12.79
N PRO A 198 -4.32 -24.83 11.71
CA PRO A 198 -3.81 -23.46 11.81
C PRO A 198 -4.83 -22.33 12.09
N LEU A 199 -6.14 -22.55 11.97
CA LEU A 199 -7.13 -21.48 12.21
C LEU A 199 -7.05 -20.90 13.63
N ALA A 200 -6.76 -21.75 14.63
CA ALA A 200 -6.57 -21.33 16.02
C ALA A 200 -5.40 -20.35 16.19
N MET A 201 -4.45 -20.30 15.25
CA MET A 201 -3.26 -19.46 15.34
C MET A 201 -3.58 -17.99 15.08
N LEU A 202 -4.48 -17.68 14.12
CA LEU A 202 -4.86 -16.29 13.83
C LEU A 202 -5.55 -15.63 15.03
N SER A 203 -6.44 -16.36 15.73
CA SER A 203 -7.09 -15.86 16.94
C SER A 203 -6.12 -15.65 18.11
N ILE A 204 -4.95 -16.30 18.12
CA ILE A 204 -3.89 -15.99 19.10
C ILE A 204 -3.30 -14.62 18.82
N PHE A 205 -3.01 -14.32 17.55
CA PHE A 205 -2.43 -13.04 17.13
C PHE A 205 -3.41 -11.88 17.23
N GLU A 206 -4.70 -12.11 16.97
CA GLU A 206 -5.77 -11.13 17.18
C GLU A 206 -5.74 -10.52 18.59
N ARG A 207 -5.39 -11.32 19.62
CA ARG A 207 -5.26 -10.83 21.01
C ARG A 207 -4.14 -9.81 21.22
N LEU A 208 -3.28 -9.60 20.22
CA LEU A 208 -2.23 -8.57 20.23
C LEU A 208 -2.73 -7.21 19.73
N THR A 209 -3.97 -7.12 19.24
CA THR A 209 -4.59 -5.84 18.85
C THR A 209 -4.51 -4.85 20.00
N GLY A 210 -4.11 -3.62 19.69
CA GLY A 210 -3.97 -2.56 20.69
C GLY A 210 -2.77 -2.71 21.63
N SER A 211 -1.84 -3.63 21.38
CA SER A 211 -0.59 -3.73 22.16
C SER A 211 0.16 -2.39 22.23
N ASP A 212 0.79 -2.13 23.38
CA ASP A 212 1.70 -0.99 23.58
C ASP A 212 3.01 -1.14 22.79
N GLN A 213 3.35 -2.37 22.41
CA GLN A 213 4.50 -2.67 21.56
C GLN A 213 4.10 -2.52 20.09
N PRO A 214 4.66 -1.55 19.34
CA PRO A 214 4.18 -1.22 18.01
C PRO A 214 4.14 -2.39 17.03
N PHE A 215 5.19 -3.22 16.99
CA PHE A 215 5.23 -4.38 16.10
C PHE A 215 4.14 -5.42 16.40
N TYR A 216 3.88 -5.73 17.67
CA TYR A 216 2.85 -6.70 18.03
C TYR A 216 1.45 -6.15 17.74
N ALA A 217 1.25 -4.85 17.87
CA ALA A 217 -0.01 -4.23 17.46
C ALA A 217 -0.24 -4.30 15.96
N GLN A 218 0.80 -4.14 15.13
CA GLN A 218 0.68 -4.35 13.68
C GLN A 218 0.27 -5.80 13.37
N VAL A 219 0.89 -6.78 14.04
CA VAL A 219 0.54 -8.21 13.90
C VAL A 219 -0.92 -8.45 14.30
N GLY A 220 -1.36 -7.91 15.44
CA GLY A 220 -2.73 -8.02 15.90
C GLY A 220 -3.74 -7.41 14.93
N PHE A 221 -3.45 -6.20 14.45
CA PHE A 221 -4.28 -5.51 13.45
C PHE A 221 -4.44 -6.34 12.17
N CYS A 222 -3.36 -6.89 11.62
CA CYS A 222 -3.43 -7.71 10.41
C CYS A 222 -4.16 -9.04 10.64
N ALA A 223 -4.01 -9.67 11.81
CA ALA A 223 -4.73 -10.88 12.16
C ALA A 223 -6.24 -10.62 12.33
N GLU A 224 -6.61 -9.53 13.02
CA GLU A 224 -7.99 -9.07 13.16
C GLU A 224 -8.62 -8.77 11.79
N TRP A 225 -7.89 -8.04 10.94
CA TRP A 225 -8.33 -7.72 9.58
C TRP A 225 -8.62 -8.97 8.75
N LEU A 226 -7.73 -9.97 8.80
CA LEU A 226 -7.91 -11.25 8.11
C LEU A 226 -9.18 -11.98 8.58
N LEU A 227 -9.41 -12.06 9.89
CA LEU A 227 -10.56 -12.76 10.46
C LEU A 227 -11.90 -12.04 10.20
N ASP A 228 -11.88 -10.71 10.10
CA ASP A 228 -13.09 -9.91 9.84
C ASP A 228 -13.44 -9.78 8.35
N ASN A 229 -12.44 -9.80 7.45
CA ASN A 229 -12.66 -9.46 6.03
C ASN A 229 -12.40 -10.60 5.05
N ILE A 230 -11.53 -11.56 5.41
CA ILE A 230 -11.05 -12.59 4.48
C ILE A 230 -11.46 -13.98 4.95
N PHE A 231 -11.01 -14.43 6.11
CA PHE A 231 -11.28 -15.75 6.67
C PHE A 231 -12.38 -15.67 7.72
N VAL A 232 -13.56 -15.22 7.29
CA VAL A 232 -14.73 -15.03 8.16
C VAL A 232 -15.24 -16.39 8.65
N ASP A 233 -15.33 -16.54 9.97
CA ASP A 233 -15.91 -17.71 10.65
C ASP A 233 -17.23 -17.29 11.30
N ASP A 234 -18.34 -17.93 10.89
CA ASP A 234 -19.69 -17.66 11.41
C ASP A 234 -19.81 -17.91 12.92
N GLN A 235 -18.90 -18.69 13.52
CA GLN A 235 -18.86 -18.93 14.96
C GLN A 235 -18.11 -17.84 15.74
N ARG A 236 -17.34 -16.99 15.06
CA ARG A 236 -16.60 -15.87 15.66
C ARG A 236 -17.45 -14.60 15.60
N THR A 237 -17.55 -13.90 16.73
CA THR A 237 -18.13 -12.56 16.76
C THR A 237 -17.17 -11.56 16.12
N SER A 238 -17.62 -10.85 15.09
CA SER A 238 -16.82 -9.82 14.40
C SER A 238 -16.33 -8.72 15.35
N SER A 239 -15.13 -8.22 15.13
CA SER A 239 -14.46 -7.31 16.09
C SER A 239 -15.22 -6.00 16.29
N TYR A 240 -15.87 -5.48 15.25
CA TYR A 240 -16.68 -4.27 15.32
C TYR A 240 -17.90 -4.38 16.25
N LEU A 241 -18.39 -5.60 16.54
CA LEU A 241 -19.48 -5.83 17.50
C LEU A 241 -18.99 -5.86 18.96
N ASN A 242 -17.72 -6.23 19.16
CA ASN A 242 -17.12 -6.32 20.49
C ASN A 242 -16.48 -5.00 20.94
N MET A 243 -16.28 -4.05 20.03
CA MET A 243 -15.66 -2.76 20.30
C MET A 243 -16.66 -1.79 20.94
N SER A 244 -16.35 -1.27 22.13
CA SER A 244 -17.12 -0.17 22.71
C SER A 244 -16.77 1.16 22.04
N MET A 245 -17.78 1.83 21.49
CA MET A 245 -17.69 3.19 20.94
C MET A 245 -18.22 4.26 21.91
N GLU A 246 -18.34 3.91 23.20
CA GLU A 246 -18.73 4.85 24.24
C GLU A 246 -17.71 5.98 24.36
N GLY A 247 -18.19 7.22 24.36
CA GLY A 247 -17.33 8.40 24.43
C GLY A 247 -16.55 8.71 23.14
N VAL A 248 -16.70 7.95 22.05
CA VAL A 248 -16.09 8.24 20.75
C VAL A 248 -17.06 8.99 19.85
N ASN A 249 -16.72 10.22 19.46
CA ASN A 249 -17.55 11.12 18.66
C ASN A 249 -16.81 11.77 17.47
N ALA A 250 -15.54 11.40 17.24
CA ALA A 250 -14.79 11.73 16.04
C ALA A 250 -13.90 10.55 15.68
N ILE A 251 -13.91 10.14 14.40
CA ILE A 251 -13.14 8.99 13.88
C ILE A 251 -12.61 9.30 12.48
N LEU A 252 -11.80 8.41 11.94
CA LEU A 252 -11.47 8.39 10.51
C LEU A 252 -12.71 8.00 9.70
N ASN A 253 -13.01 8.74 8.65
CA ASN A 253 -14.24 8.59 7.89
C ASN A 253 -14.09 7.49 6.84
N GLN A 254 -14.79 6.36 7.01
CA GLN A 254 -14.77 5.23 6.06
C GLN A 254 -15.36 5.57 4.68
N GLU A 255 -16.21 6.59 4.60
CA GLU A 255 -16.80 7.09 3.34
C GLU A 255 -15.91 8.15 2.66
N ASP A 256 -14.90 8.65 3.36
CA ASP A 256 -13.94 9.65 2.88
C ASP A 256 -12.50 9.16 3.10
N ALA A 257 -12.28 7.91 2.69
CA ALA A 257 -11.01 7.20 2.67
C ALA A 257 -10.78 6.56 1.30
N SER A 258 -9.51 6.42 0.91
CA SER A 258 -9.12 5.68 -0.29
C SER A 258 -9.48 4.19 -0.17
N GLU A 259 -9.72 3.54 -1.31
CA GLU A 259 -10.40 2.25 -1.44
C GLU A 259 -9.67 1.05 -0.81
N TYR A 260 -8.35 1.14 -0.63
CA TYR A 260 -7.51 0.07 -0.07
C TYR A 260 -7.00 0.37 1.33
N LEU A 261 -7.33 1.55 1.89
CA LEU A 261 -6.97 1.87 3.27
C LEU A 261 -7.75 0.97 4.24
N LYS A 262 -7.02 0.34 5.15
CA LYS A 262 -7.61 -0.50 6.19
C LYS A 262 -7.90 0.36 7.41
N LEU A 263 -9.15 0.44 7.82
CA LEU A 263 -9.54 1.06 9.08
C LEU A 263 -9.88 -0.02 10.09
N GLY A 264 -9.33 0.10 11.30
CA GLY A 264 -9.67 -0.79 12.42
C GLY A 264 -11.12 -0.56 12.90
N PRO A 265 -11.69 -1.49 13.68
CA PRO A 265 -13.08 -1.44 14.12
C PRO A 265 -13.45 -0.21 14.96
N SER A 266 -12.47 0.41 15.61
CA SER A 266 -12.67 1.66 16.36
C SER A 266 -12.76 2.91 15.48
N GLY A 267 -12.40 2.81 14.20
CA GLY A 267 -12.22 3.97 13.32
C GLY A 267 -11.06 4.91 13.71
N LEU A 268 -10.22 4.50 14.66
CA LEU A 268 -9.11 5.32 15.19
C LEU A 268 -7.73 4.74 14.84
N GLU A 269 -7.66 3.71 14.00
CA GLU A 269 -6.41 3.09 13.55
C GLU A 269 -6.49 2.83 12.06
N ALA A 270 -5.44 3.20 11.33
CA ALA A 270 -5.36 3.03 9.88
C ALA A 270 -4.06 2.36 9.47
N ARG A 271 -4.15 1.48 8.47
CA ARG A 271 -3.02 0.79 7.86
C ARG A 271 -3.16 0.77 6.33
N CYS A 272 -2.06 0.97 5.62
CA CYS A 272 -1.97 0.75 4.18
C CYS A 272 -1.07 -0.45 3.89
N ASP A 273 -1.56 -1.40 3.10
CA ASP A 273 -0.76 -2.51 2.52
C ASP A 273 -0.93 -2.57 0.98
N ALA A 274 -1.47 -1.51 0.37
CA ALA A 274 -1.52 -1.32 -1.08
C ALA A 274 -0.23 -0.65 -1.58
N CYS A 275 0.02 -0.70 -2.89
CA CYS A 275 1.15 0.02 -3.51
C CYS A 275 0.86 1.53 -3.70
N SER A 276 -0.41 1.92 -3.73
CA SER A 276 -0.90 3.29 -3.84
C SER A 276 -0.74 4.10 -2.54
N PHE A 277 -0.81 5.43 -2.67
CA PHE A 277 -0.70 6.35 -1.54
C PHE A 277 -2.08 6.68 -0.96
N GLU A 278 -2.55 5.80 -0.09
CA GLU A 278 -3.92 5.81 0.44
C GLU A 278 -4.12 6.95 1.45
N SER A 279 -5.27 7.62 1.36
CA SER A 279 -5.56 8.84 2.15
C SER A 279 -6.90 8.73 2.88
N VAL A 280 -7.06 9.50 3.96
CA VAL A 280 -8.31 9.56 4.74
C VAL A 280 -8.45 10.90 5.45
N ARG A 281 -9.71 11.37 5.57
CA ARG A 281 -10.09 12.49 6.43
C ARG A 281 -10.86 12.01 7.67
N CYS A 282 -10.83 12.79 8.74
CA CYS A 282 -11.69 12.57 9.89
C CYS A 282 -13.14 13.01 9.61
N THR A 283 -14.07 12.53 10.44
CA THR A 283 -15.50 12.87 10.35
C THR A 283 -15.83 14.28 10.84
N PHE A 284 -14.93 14.93 11.57
CA PHE A 284 -15.21 16.22 12.23
C PHE A 284 -14.72 17.41 11.40
N GLN A 285 -15.65 18.30 11.06
CA GLN A 285 -15.38 19.54 10.33
C GLN A 285 -15.03 20.71 11.26
N ILE A 286 -14.01 21.49 10.88
CA ILE A 286 -13.55 22.68 11.59
C ILE A 286 -13.73 23.91 10.71
N ASP A 287 -14.46 24.90 11.23
CA ASP A 287 -14.68 26.18 10.53
C ASP A 287 -13.96 27.37 11.17
N LYS A 288 -13.67 27.31 12.48
CA LYS A 288 -13.04 28.41 13.24
C LYS A 288 -12.40 27.94 14.54
N GLY A 289 -11.49 28.75 15.07
CA GLY A 289 -10.87 28.53 16.38
C GLY A 289 -9.60 27.70 16.32
N THR A 290 -9.17 27.20 17.47
CA THR A 290 -7.90 26.47 17.62
C THR A 290 -8.18 25.01 17.96
N TRP A 291 -7.65 24.08 17.18
CA TRP A 291 -7.95 22.65 17.29
C TRP A 291 -6.67 21.83 17.32
N TYR A 292 -6.67 20.76 18.11
CA TYR A 292 -5.52 19.88 18.29
C TYR A 292 -5.93 18.40 18.26
N TYR A 293 -5.09 17.57 17.66
CA TYR A 293 -5.19 16.11 17.75
C TYR A 293 -3.79 15.48 17.79
N GLU A 294 -3.73 14.22 18.21
CA GLU A 294 -2.49 13.44 18.26
C GLU A 294 -2.58 12.17 17.42
N VAL A 295 -1.43 11.76 16.89
CA VAL A 295 -1.28 10.51 16.16
C VAL A 295 -0.10 9.73 16.73
N THR A 296 -0.34 8.48 17.13
CA THR A 296 0.72 7.56 17.55
C THR A 296 1.24 6.80 16.33
N ILE A 297 2.56 6.87 16.11
CA ILE A 297 3.25 6.25 15.00
C ILE A 297 3.50 4.77 15.32
N LEU A 298 3.02 3.85 14.48
CA LEU A 298 3.30 2.41 14.65
C LEU A 298 4.35 1.88 13.68
N THR A 299 4.58 2.58 12.59
CA THR A 299 5.64 2.33 11.59
C THR A 299 6.35 3.63 11.26
N SER A 300 7.67 3.60 11.11
CA SER A 300 8.46 4.82 10.93
C SER A 300 8.72 5.22 9.46
N GLY A 301 7.99 4.63 8.49
CA GLY A 301 8.12 4.97 7.06
C GLY A 301 7.31 6.19 6.64
N VAL A 302 7.15 6.38 5.32
CA VAL A 302 6.54 7.59 4.75
C VAL A 302 5.03 7.64 4.99
N MET A 303 4.63 8.63 5.77
CA MET A 303 3.25 9.05 5.93
C MET A 303 3.22 10.57 5.88
N GLN A 304 2.07 11.14 5.54
CA GLN A 304 1.84 12.58 5.56
C GLN A 304 0.63 12.82 6.47
N ILE A 305 0.84 13.47 7.62
CA ILE A 305 -0.20 13.67 8.65
C ILE A 305 -0.43 15.17 8.82
N GLY A 306 -1.68 15.61 8.73
CA GLY A 306 -2.00 17.02 8.95
C GLY A 306 -3.46 17.39 8.72
N TRP A 307 -3.68 18.36 7.84
CA TRP A 307 -4.96 19.03 7.66
C TRP A 307 -5.32 19.12 6.18
N SER A 308 -6.59 18.93 5.90
CA SER A 308 -7.14 19.00 4.54
C SER A 308 -8.46 19.73 4.53
N THR A 309 -8.78 20.41 3.44
CA THR A 309 -10.15 20.82 3.14
C THR A 309 -10.87 19.73 2.36
N ARG A 310 -12.19 19.88 2.16
CA ARG A 310 -13.00 18.98 1.33
C ARG A 310 -12.58 18.99 -0.15
N ASN A 311 -11.97 20.07 -0.62
CA ASN A 311 -11.56 20.23 -2.03
C ASN A 311 -10.29 19.45 -2.38
N SER A 312 -9.55 18.97 -1.38
CA SER A 312 -8.38 18.12 -1.63
C SER A 312 -8.83 16.78 -2.18
N LYS A 313 -8.25 16.38 -3.31
CA LYS A 313 -8.58 15.13 -4.01
C LYS A 313 -7.53 14.08 -3.71
N PHE A 314 -7.96 12.88 -3.36
CA PHE A 314 -7.06 11.75 -3.21
C PHE A 314 -6.79 11.15 -4.59
N VAL A 315 -5.60 11.38 -5.15
CA VAL A 315 -5.16 10.74 -6.40
C VAL A 315 -4.10 9.70 -6.04
N ASN A 316 -4.57 8.70 -5.28
CA ASN A 316 -3.75 7.67 -4.61
C ASN A 316 -2.86 6.87 -5.58
N HIS A 317 -3.35 6.56 -6.78
CA HIS A 317 -2.59 5.82 -7.81
C HIS A 317 -1.47 6.64 -8.46
N GLU A 318 -1.57 7.97 -8.44
CA GLU A 318 -0.51 8.87 -8.92
C GLU A 318 0.43 9.32 -7.78
N GLY A 319 0.19 8.82 -6.56
CA GLY A 319 1.01 9.14 -5.39
C GLY A 319 0.70 10.49 -4.74
N TYR A 320 -0.40 11.17 -5.12
CA TYR A 320 -0.81 12.42 -4.50
C TYR A 320 -1.74 12.17 -3.31
N GLY A 321 -1.32 12.65 -2.14
CA GLY A 321 -2.07 12.59 -0.88
C GLY A 321 -2.20 13.96 -0.21
N ILE A 322 -2.27 13.95 1.12
CA ILE A 322 -2.40 15.16 1.94
C ILE A 322 -1.09 15.95 1.93
N GLY A 323 -1.15 17.20 1.47
CA GLY A 323 -0.02 18.10 1.34
C GLY A 323 0.47 18.24 -0.10
N ASP A 324 -0.02 17.41 -1.02
CA ASP A 324 0.41 17.47 -2.42
C ASP A 324 -0.49 18.35 -3.31
N ASP A 325 -1.42 19.09 -2.69
CA ASP A 325 -2.26 20.10 -3.35
C ASP A 325 -2.36 21.40 -2.53
N GLU A 326 -2.98 22.43 -3.10
CA GLU A 326 -3.19 23.73 -2.45
C GLU A 326 -4.27 23.70 -1.34
N TYR A 327 -4.95 22.56 -1.20
CA TYR A 327 -6.11 22.34 -0.33
C TYR A 327 -5.78 21.53 0.92
N SER A 328 -4.50 21.23 1.14
CA SER A 328 -4.03 20.40 2.26
C SER A 328 -2.60 20.75 2.68
N VAL A 329 -2.24 20.41 3.91
CA VAL A 329 -0.88 20.52 4.45
C VAL A 329 -0.60 19.32 5.35
N ALA A 330 0.59 18.75 5.24
CA ALA A 330 0.99 17.61 6.05
C ALA A 330 2.43 17.65 6.49
N TYR A 331 2.69 17.06 7.65
CA TYR A 331 4.02 16.75 8.12
C TYR A 331 4.36 15.28 7.80
N ASP A 332 5.50 15.10 7.16
CA ASP A 332 6.16 13.82 6.94
C ASP A 332 7.37 13.72 7.87
N GLY A 333 7.23 12.97 8.95
CA GLY A 333 8.29 12.79 9.94
C GLY A 333 9.32 11.72 9.57
N CYS A 334 9.11 10.94 8.51
CA CYS A 334 10.14 10.03 8.00
C CYS A 334 11.20 10.84 7.23
N ARG A 335 10.76 11.75 6.36
CA ARG A 335 11.63 12.62 5.56
C ARG A 335 11.92 13.97 6.22
N GLN A 336 11.23 14.28 7.33
CA GLN A 336 11.31 15.55 8.06
C GLN A 336 10.96 16.75 7.17
N LEU A 337 9.87 16.61 6.42
CA LEU A 337 9.37 17.60 5.46
C LEU A 337 7.94 18.03 5.80
N VAL A 338 7.59 19.28 5.50
CA VAL A 338 6.20 19.74 5.44
C VAL A 338 5.81 19.94 4.00
N TRP A 339 4.71 19.31 3.60
CA TRP A 339 4.16 19.30 2.26
C TRP A 339 2.95 20.23 2.16
N HIS A 340 2.93 21.12 1.16
CA HIS A 340 1.79 21.94 0.78
C HIS A 340 1.93 22.39 -0.69
N GLY A 341 0.88 22.23 -1.50
CA GLY A 341 0.87 22.67 -2.90
C GLY A 341 1.91 21.94 -3.76
N ALA A 342 2.11 20.64 -3.53
CA ALA A 342 3.15 19.81 -4.15
C ALA A 342 4.59 20.34 -3.94
N ARG A 343 4.78 21.21 -2.94
CA ARG A 343 6.08 21.72 -2.52
C ARG A 343 6.37 21.24 -1.12
N CYS A 344 7.65 21.02 -0.84
CA CYS A 344 8.12 20.60 0.47
C CYS A 344 9.02 21.68 1.09
N THR A 345 9.03 21.74 2.42
CA THR A 345 9.96 22.57 3.19
C THR A 345 10.55 21.75 4.32
N SER A 346 11.84 21.93 4.61
CA SER A 346 12.52 21.21 5.69
C SER A 346 12.01 21.65 7.06
N CYS A 347 11.94 20.70 7.99
CA CYS A 347 11.58 20.98 9.37
C CYS A 347 12.66 21.81 10.09
N VAL A 348 12.25 22.57 11.09
CA VAL A 348 13.13 23.51 11.83
C VAL A 348 13.96 22.79 12.90
N SER A 349 13.51 21.61 13.33
CA SER A 349 14.15 20.81 14.38
C SER A 349 13.66 19.37 14.34
N GLY A 350 14.49 18.44 14.84
CA GLY A 350 14.07 17.09 15.19
C GLY A 350 14.91 15.98 14.57
N ARG A 351 14.59 14.75 14.97
CA ARG A 351 15.00 13.51 14.31
C ARG A 351 13.82 12.94 13.51
N PRO A 352 14.06 12.00 12.58
CA PRO A 352 12.96 11.22 12.00
C PRO A 352 12.12 10.57 13.09
N TRP A 353 10.81 10.42 12.86
CA TRP A 353 9.93 9.72 13.80
C TRP A 353 10.32 8.25 13.92
N ARG A 354 9.91 7.63 15.03
CA ARG A 354 10.12 6.21 15.33
C ARG A 354 8.83 5.62 15.85
N GLU A 355 8.74 4.30 15.83
CA GLU A 355 7.61 3.57 16.38
C GLU A 355 7.40 3.94 17.85
N GLY A 356 6.16 4.26 18.23
CA GLY A 356 5.78 4.72 19.57
C GLY A 356 5.86 6.24 19.79
N ASP A 357 6.42 7.00 18.85
CA ASP A 357 6.37 8.46 18.89
C ASP A 357 4.93 8.99 18.70
N THR A 358 4.68 10.19 19.20
CA THR A 358 3.41 10.88 19.05
C THR A 358 3.58 12.18 18.26
N VAL A 359 2.89 12.28 17.13
CA VAL A 359 2.78 13.50 16.33
C VAL A 359 1.59 14.31 16.82
N GLY A 360 1.82 15.56 17.20
CA GLY A 360 0.77 16.52 17.52
C GLY A 360 0.49 17.45 16.35
N CYS A 361 -0.77 17.69 16.05
CA CYS A 361 -1.18 18.59 14.97
C CYS A 361 -2.08 19.68 15.53
N LEU A 362 -1.64 20.94 15.46
CA LEU A 362 -2.40 22.12 15.87
C LEU A 362 -2.82 22.92 14.63
N LEU A 363 -4.10 23.27 14.53
CA LEU A 363 -4.63 24.19 13.53
C LEU A 363 -5.24 25.39 14.23
N GLN A 364 -4.83 26.59 13.84
CA GLN A 364 -5.44 27.84 14.24
C GLN A 364 -6.13 28.45 13.03
N VAL A 365 -7.45 28.48 13.05
CA VAL A 365 -8.27 29.11 12.02
C VAL A 365 -8.60 30.53 12.47
N GLU A 366 -7.64 31.43 12.24
CA GLU A 366 -7.72 32.86 12.56
C GLU A 366 -7.87 33.72 11.28
N LYS A 367 -8.29 34.98 11.44
CA LYS A 367 -8.33 35.96 10.35
C LYS A 367 -7.05 36.80 10.40
N PRO A 368 -6.30 36.97 9.29
CA PRO A 368 -6.71 36.72 7.92
C PRO A 368 -6.44 35.30 7.37
N THR A 369 -5.48 34.55 7.91
CA THR A 369 -5.04 33.26 7.37
C THR A 369 -4.91 32.18 8.46
N PRO A 370 -5.27 30.92 8.16
CA PRO A 370 -5.06 29.81 9.08
C PRO A 370 -3.57 29.45 9.18
N THR A 371 -3.18 28.89 10.32
CA THR A 371 -1.81 28.42 10.56
C THR A 371 -1.82 27.00 11.11
N ALA A 372 -0.82 26.20 10.74
CA ALA A 372 -0.63 24.83 11.22
C ALA A 372 0.72 24.70 11.93
N THR A 373 0.71 24.09 13.12
CA THR A 373 1.92 23.75 13.87
C THR A 373 1.97 22.25 14.11
N PHE A 374 3.12 21.64 13.84
CA PHE A 374 3.36 20.22 14.02
C PHE A 374 4.34 19.99 15.16
N TYR A 375 4.06 18.96 15.95
CA TYR A 375 4.83 18.58 17.13
C TYR A 375 5.26 17.12 17.02
N LEU A 376 6.45 16.80 17.52
CA LEU A 376 6.89 15.43 17.77
C LEU A 376 7.20 15.29 19.26
N ASN A 377 6.44 14.44 19.95
CA ASN A 377 6.51 14.25 21.40
C ASN A 377 6.45 15.59 22.19
N GLY A 378 5.57 16.49 21.75
CA GLY A 378 5.37 17.82 22.35
C GLY A 378 6.40 18.89 21.98
N GLN A 379 7.41 18.57 21.16
CA GLN A 379 8.37 19.55 20.63
C GLN A 379 7.94 20.03 19.25
N ILE A 380 7.95 21.34 19.01
CA ILE A 380 7.63 21.91 17.69
C ILE A 380 8.70 21.46 16.69
N VAL A 381 8.26 20.81 15.60
CA VAL A 381 9.12 20.37 14.50
C VAL A 381 8.89 21.21 13.24
N ALA A 382 7.68 21.73 13.05
CA ALA A 382 7.38 22.60 11.92
C ALA A 382 6.20 23.55 12.20
N PHE A 383 6.19 24.67 11.48
CA PHE A 383 5.16 25.69 11.50
C PHE A 383 4.93 26.20 10.08
N ASN A 384 3.68 26.37 9.67
CA ASN A 384 3.32 26.92 8.37
C ASN A 384 2.15 27.89 8.49
N ASP A 385 2.36 29.14 8.09
CA ASP A 385 1.40 30.25 8.07
C ASP A 385 0.95 30.66 6.67
N LYS A 386 1.52 30.02 5.63
CA LYS A 386 1.21 30.26 4.22
C LYS A 386 0.38 29.11 3.62
N ILE A 387 -0.54 28.58 4.42
CA ILE A 387 -1.45 27.50 4.02
C ILE A 387 -2.83 28.06 3.72
N PHE A 388 -3.57 27.36 2.86
CA PHE A 388 -5.00 27.60 2.63
C PHE A 388 -5.34 29.06 2.26
N GLN A 389 -4.60 29.65 1.31
CA GLN A 389 -4.80 31.07 0.93
C GLN A 389 -6.25 31.41 0.54
N TYR A 390 -6.98 30.44 0.01
CA TYR A 390 -8.36 30.60 -0.46
C TYR A 390 -9.42 29.94 0.44
N ALA A 391 -9.03 29.00 1.32
CA ALA A 391 -9.96 28.28 2.18
C ALA A 391 -10.01 28.90 3.57
N LYS A 392 -11.24 29.17 4.04
CA LYS A 392 -11.48 29.83 5.34
C LYS A 392 -12.27 28.96 6.33
N THR A 393 -12.84 27.86 5.85
CA THR A 393 -13.73 26.95 6.58
C THR A 393 -13.55 25.53 6.05
N GLU A 394 -14.22 24.55 6.66
CA GLU A 394 -14.24 23.16 6.21
C GLU A 394 -12.89 22.43 6.26
N PHE A 395 -12.16 22.58 7.36
CA PHE A 395 -10.92 21.85 7.62
C PHE A 395 -11.19 20.52 8.33
N PHE A 396 -10.40 19.51 8.02
CA PHE A 396 -10.47 18.16 8.59
C PHE A 396 -9.06 17.71 8.96
N ALA A 397 -8.93 16.95 10.04
CA ALA A 397 -7.72 16.17 10.26
C ALA A 397 -7.61 15.12 9.14
N ALA A 398 -6.43 14.92 8.59
CA ALA A 398 -6.24 14.05 7.46
C ALA A 398 -4.86 13.39 7.48
N ALA A 399 -4.75 12.23 6.84
CA ALA A 399 -3.48 11.55 6.68
C ALA A 399 -3.40 10.74 5.38
N SER A 400 -2.18 10.56 4.88
CA SER A 400 -1.84 9.67 3.78
C SER A 400 -0.74 8.69 4.17
N PHE A 401 -0.80 7.49 3.62
CA PHE A 401 0.01 6.34 4.00
C PHE A 401 0.64 5.70 2.77
N MET A 402 1.97 5.60 2.78
CA MET A 402 2.67 4.72 1.84
C MET A 402 2.38 3.26 2.21
N THR A 403 2.74 2.36 1.30
CA THR A 403 2.70 0.92 1.53
C THR A 403 3.36 0.51 2.85
N PHE A 404 2.71 -0.43 3.54
CA PHE A 404 3.09 -1.02 4.83
C PHE A 404 3.13 -0.06 6.02
N GLN A 405 2.47 1.11 5.94
CA GLN A 405 2.46 2.09 7.03
C GLN A 405 1.19 2.02 7.88
N GLN A 406 1.33 2.33 9.18
CA GLN A 406 0.25 2.25 10.17
C GLN A 406 0.38 3.32 11.27
N SER A 407 -0.76 3.87 11.69
CA SER A 407 -0.82 4.81 12.81
C SER A 407 -2.18 4.79 13.53
N ARG A 408 -2.20 5.32 14.76
CA ARG A 408 -3.42 5.47 15.58
C ARG A 408 -3.72 6.93 15.87
N PHE A 409 -4.97 7.32 15.69
CA PHE A 409 -5.44 8.69 15.86
C PHE A 409 -6.14 8.86 17.19
N ASN A 410 -5.83 9.96 17.87
CA ASN A 410 -6.52 10.43 19.04
C ASN A 410 -7.10 11.81 18.76
N PHE A 411 -8.41 11.86 18.49
CA PHE A 411 -9.17 13.10 18.34
C PHE A 411 -9.68 13.66 19.67
N GLY A 412 -9.24 13.07 20.79
CA GLY A 412 -9.60 13.46 22.16
C GLY A 412 -10.52 12.49 22.90
N SER A 413 -10.78 11.30 22.37
CA SER A 413 -11.48 10.23 23.10
C SER A 413 -10.65 9.67 24.26
N LYS A 414 -9.33 9.86 24.21
CA LYS A 414 -8.39 9.60 25.30
C LYS A 414 -7.60 10.88 25.61
N PRO A 415 -7.11 11.06 26.85
CA PRO A 415 -6.24 12.19 27.18
C PRO A 415 -5.03 12.29 26.24
N PHE A 416 -4.72 13.50 25.79
CA PHE A 416 -3.52 13.75 24.99
C PHE A 416 -2.25 13.51 25.80
N LYS A 417 -1.26 12.85 25.19
CA LYS A 417 0.02 12.53 25.83
C LYS A 417 0.93 13.73 25.92
N TYR A 418 0.91 14.60 24.89
CA TYR A 418 1.76 15.78 24.79
C TYR A 418 0.97 17.01 24.32
N PRO A 419 0.01 17.51 25.13
CA PRO A 419 -0.76 18.69 24.76
C PRO A 419 0.15 19.93 24.59
N PRO A 420 -0.16 20.85 23.65
CA PRO A 420 0.64 22.05 23.41
C PRO A 420 0.63 22.97 24.63
N LYS A 421 1.81 23.47 25.01
CA LYS A 421 1.98 24.35 26.18
C LYS A 421 1.70 25.80 25.80
N GLY A 422 0.92 26.50 26.62
CA GLY A 422 0.68 27.94 26.44
C GLY A 422 -0.35 28.31 25.35
N VAL A 423 -0.97 27.32 24.70
CA VAL A 423 -2.02 27.53 23.69
C VAL A 423 -3.32 26.92 24.19
N LYS A 424 -4.42 27.67 24.14
CA LYS A 424 -5.77 27.13 24.38
C LYS A 424 -6.29 26.53 23.08
N PHE A 425 -6.85 25.32 23.16
CA PHE A 425 -7.39 24.60 22.01
C PHE A 425 -8.68 23.86 22.38
N SER A 426 -9.48 23.56 21.37
CA SER A 426 -10.68 22.74 21.42
C SER A 426 -10.36 21.31 21.00
N ILE A 427 -11.18 20.37 21.49
CA ILE A 427 -11.03 18.93 21.30
C ILE A 427 -12.14 18.44 20.36
N MET A 428 -11.77 17.81 19.24
CA MET A 428 -12.76 17.38 18.24
C MET A 428 -13.79 16.41 18.82
N ASN A 429 -13.37 15.47 19.66
CA ASN A 429 -14.25 14.47 20.27
C ASN A 429 -15.30 15.07 21.24
N ASP A 430 -15.03 16.23 21.85
CA ASP A 430 -15.98 16.92 22.75
C ASP A 430 -17.07 17.66 21.97
N HIS A 431 -16.79 18.02 20.72
CA HIS A 431 -17.68 18.78 19.85
C HIS A 431 -18.31 17.94 18.73
N GLY A 432 -17.73 16.78 18.45
CA GLY A 432 -18.19 15.85 17.43
C GLY A 432 -19.48 15.14 17.80
N LYS A 433 -20.19 14.68 16.78
CA LYS A 433 -21.36 13.81 16.90
C LYS A 433 -21.27 12.79 15.78
N LEU A 434 -21.46 11.52 16.14
CA LEU A 434 -21.56 10.43 15.19
C LEU A 434 -22.84 9.67 15.47
N ASP A 435 -23.63 9.43 14.44
CA ASP A 435 -24.75 8.51 14.54
C ASP A 435 -24.27 7.04 14.63
N ALA A 436 -25.20 6.11 14.87
CA ALA A 436 -24.85 4.70 15.04
C ALA A 436 -24.22 4.08 13.78
N LYS A 437 -24.59 4.56 12.59
CA LYS A 437 -24.04 4.08 11.32
C LYS A 437 -22.62 4.62 11.13
N GLU A 438 -22.40 5.91 11.38
CA GLU A 438 -21.09 6.57 11.30
C GLU A 438 -20.10 6.02 12.32
N LYS A 439 -20.55 5.57 13.50
CA LYS A 439 -19.68 4.91 14.50
C LYS A 439 -19.24 3.50 14.10
N THR A 440 -19.87 2.89 13.09
CA THR A 440 -19.63 1.49 12.76
C THR A 440 -18.73 1.37 11.54
N ILE A 441 -17.49 0.91 11.75
CA ILE A 441 -16.60 0.51 10.66
C ILE A 441 -16.95 -0.91 10.26
N LEU A 442 -17.59 -1.07 9.10
CA LEU A 442 -18.03 -2.37 8.61
C LEU A 442 -16.92 -3.06 7.80
N PRO A 443 -16.78 -4.39 7.92
CA PRO A 443 -15.94 -5.18 7.03
C PRO A 443 -16.31 -4.94 5.56
N LYS A 444 -15.30 -4.95 4.69
CA LYS A 444 -15.43 -4.55 3.28
C LYS A 444 -16.56 -5.31 2.57
N GLN A 445 -16.62 -6.64 2.71
CA GLN A 445 -17.65 -7.46 2.07
C GLN A 445 -19.07 -7.14 2.56
N MET A 446 -19.25 -6.93 3.86
CA MET A 446 -20.57 -6.57 4.42
C MET A 446 -21.01 -5.19 3.95
N ARG A 447 -20.09 -4.21 3.94
CA ARG A 447 -20.38 -2.86 3.43
C ARG A 447 -20.81 -2.89 1.98
N LEU A 448 -20.08 -3.62 1.13
CA LEU A 448 -20.46 -3.83 -0.27
C LEU A 448 -21.82 -4.50 -0.39
N GLY A 449 -22.16 -5.44 0.51
CA GLY A 449 -23.47 -6.10 0.53
C GLY A 449 -24.61 -5.15 0.82
N LEU A 450 -24.45 -4.33 1.85
CA LEU A 450 -25.43 -3.32 2.23
C LEU A 450 -25.62 -2.24 1.15
N LEU A 451 -24.57 -1.93 0.39
CA LEU A 451 -24.64 -1.00 -0.75
C LEU A 451 -25.17 -1.66 -2.04
N GLY A 452 -25.48 -2.96 -2.03
CA GLY A 452 -25.88 -3.71 -3.24
C GLY A 452 -24.74 -3.86 -4.26
N LEU A 453 -23.49 -3.72 -3.82
CA LEU A 453 -22.26 -3.75 -4.61
C LEU A 453 -21.51 -5.08 -4.51
N LEU A 454 -22.02 -6.09 -3.78
CA LEU A 454 -21.40 -7.43 -3.73
C LEU A 454 -21.21 -8.06 -5.10
N GLY A 455 -22.10 -7.76 -6.05
CA GLY A 455 -21.99 -8.15 -7.46
C GLY A 455 -21.30 -7.12 -8.37
N LYS A 456 -20.84 -5.99 -7.83
CA LYS A 456 -20.12 -4.93 -8.58
C LYS A 456 -18.61 -4.88 -8.27
N GLN A 457 -18.12 -5.71 -7.35
CA GLN A 457 -16.68 -5.93 -7.12
C GLN A 457 -16.09 -7.15 -7.81
N THR A 458 -16.92 -8.06 -8.29
CA THR A 458 -16.66 -8.52 -9.65
C THR A 458 -16.90 -7.28 -10.49
N ALA A 459 -15.88 -6.77 -11.18
CA ALA A 459 -16.16 -6.10 -12.44
C ALA A 459 -17.32 -6.88 -13.07
N ASP A 460 -18.36 -6.22 -13.58
CA ASP A 460 -19.15 -6.89 -14.60
C ASP A 460 -18.07 -7.52 -15.50
N GLU A 461 -18.00 -8.85 -15.64
CA GLU A 461 -16.85 -9.49 -16.33
C GLU A 461 -16.71 -8.90 -17.74
N ASP A 462 -17.80 -8.30 -18.20
CA ASP A 462 -17.93 -7.50 -19.39
C ASP A 462 -17.87 -5.98 -19.13
N SER A 463 -17.18 -5.39 -18.16
CA SER A 463 -17.10 -3.93 -17.94
C SER A 463 -15.71 -3.36 -18.27
N CYS A 464 -15.71 -2.16 -18.85
CA CYS A 464 -14.50 -1.50 -19.32
C CYS A 464 -13.55 -1.18 -18.17
N THR A 465 -12.32 -1.67 -18.29
CA THR A 465 -11.22 -1.48 -17.32
C THR A 465 -10.73 -0.04 -17.17
N ILE A 466 -11.19 0.88 -18.03
CA ILE A 466 -10.81 2.30 -17.99
C ILE A 466 -11.90 3.13 -17.32
N CYS A 467 -13.14 3.06 -17.82
CA CYS A 467 -14.22 3.89 -17.28
C CYS A 467 -15.07 3.19 -16.20
N PHE A 468 -15.00 1.86 -16.09
CA PHE A 468 -15.81 1.04 -15.18
C PHE A 468 -17.33 1.23 -15.32
N ASP A 469 -17.79 1.85 -16.42
CA ASP A 469 -19.18 2.30 -16.63
C ASP A 469 -19.85 1.67 -17.85
N HIS A 470 -19.07 1.27 -18.86
CA HIS A 470 -19.57 0.70 -20.11
C HIS A 470 -19.09 -0.72 -20.33
N LYS A 471 -19.76 -1.47 -21.20
CA LYS A 471 -19.41 -2.85 -21.52
C LYS A 471 -18.00 -2.93 -22.14
N ALA A 472 -17.17 -3.88 -21.71
CA ALA A 472 -15.89 -4.23 -22.32
C ALA A 472 -16.12 -5.10 -23.55
N ASP A 473 -16.49 -4.47 -24.66
CA ASP A 473 -16.85 -5.11 -25.92
C ASP A 473 -15.82 -4.89 -27.04
N VAL A 474 -14.62 -4.41 -26.72
CA VAL A 474 -13.59 -4.08 -27.71
C VAL A 474 -12.28 -4.83 -27.50
N MET A 475 -11.74 -5.34 -28.62
CA MET A 475 -10.40 -5.91 -28.76
C MET A 475 -9.46 -4.97 -29.51
N LEU A 476 -8.26 -4.75 -28.97
CA LEU A 476 -7.22 -3.90 -29.57
C LEU A 476 -6.27 -4.71 -30.47
N TYR A 477 -6.00 -4.25 -31.69
CA TYR A 477 -5.07 -4.92 -32.62
C TYR A 477 -3.75 -4.14 -32.78
N PRO A 478 -2.61 -4.85 -32.95
CA PRO A 478 -2.48 -6.30 -33.17
C PRO A 478 -2.34 -7.15 -31.89
N CYS A 479 -2.26 -6.55 -30.70
CA CYS A 479 -1.99 -7.26 -29.44
C CYS A 479 -3.11 -8.16 -28.93
N LYS A 480 -4.34 -7.98 -29.43
CA LYS A 480 -5.58 -8.71 -29.07
C LYS A 480 -5.99 -8.62 -27.60
N HIS A 481 -5.55 -7.60 -26.88
CA HIS A 481 -6.03 -7.36 -25.51
C HIS A 481 -7.46 -6.82 -25.53
N GLU A 482 -8.30 -7.40 -24.68
CA GLU A 482 -9.71 -7.05 -24.45
C GLU A 482 -9.87 -6.30 -23.12
N GLY A 483 -11.10 -5.94 -22.74
CA GLY A 483 -11.38 -5.26 -21.48
C GLY A 483 -11.70 -3.77 -21.61
N TYR A 484 -12.03 -3.28 -22.80
CA TYR A 484 -12.28 -1.86 -23.06
C TYR A 484 -13.64 -1.66 -23.74
N CYS A 485 -14.31 -0.54 -23.46
CA CYS A 485 -15.46 -0.11 -24.25
C CYS A 485 -15.00 0.70 -25.47
N GLU A 486 -15.86 0.83 -26.47
CA GLU A 486 -15.59 1.60 -27.68
C GLU A 486 -15.12 3.04 -27.41
N ASN A 487 -15.78 3.76 -26.50
CA ASN A 487 -15.48 5.15 -26.21
C ASN A 487 -14.09 5.34 -25.58
N CYS A 488 -13.67 4.40 -24.71
CA CYS A 488 -12.33 4.44 -24.13
C CYS A 488 -11.28 3.97 -25.13
N ALA A 489 -11.57 2.95 -25.94
CA ALA A 489 -10.64 2.44 -26.95
C ALA A 489 -10.27 3.48 -28.01
N GLN A 490 -11.21 4.35 -28.41
CA GLN A 490 -10.97 5.45 -29.36
C GLN A 490 -9.99 6.51 -28.84
N GLN A 491 -9.84 6.63 -27.52
CA GLN A 491 -8.94 7.61 -26.89
C GLN A 491 -7.52 7.06 -26.70
N LEU A 492 -7.30 5.77 -26.98
CA LEU A 492 -6.01 5.11 -26.80
C LEU A 492 -5.19 5.16 -28.09
N THR A 493 -3.93 5.57 -27.94
CA THR A 493 -2.90 5.43 -28.99
C THR A 493 -2.00 4.21 -28.74
N LEU A 494 -1.86 3.79 -27.48
CA LEU A 494 -1.08 2.64 -27.03
C LEU A 494 -1.96 1.74 -26.14
N CYS A 495 -1.78 0.42 -26.24
CA CYS A 495 -2.47 -0.55 -25.40
C CYS A 495 -2.04 -0.38 -23.92
N PRO A 496 -2.96 -0.20 -22.95
CA PRO A 496 -2.61 -0.05 -21.54
C PRO A 496 -1.89 -1.27 -20.94
N VAL A 497 -2.15 -2.47 -21.47
CA VAL A 497 -1.59 -3.73 -20.97
C VAL A 497 -0.16 -3.98 -21.45
N CYS A 498 0.11 -3.78 -22.75
CA CYS A 498 1.40 -4.15 -23.36
C CYS A 498 2.15 -2.97 -24.00
N ARG A 499 1.59 -1.76 -23.94
CA ARG A 499 2.12 -0.51 -24.51
C ARG A 499 2.42 -0.58 -26.01
N GLN A 500 1.85 -1.53 -26.73
CA GLN A 500 1.94 -1.63 -28.18
C GLN A 500 1.04 -0.59 -28.86
N LEU A 501 1.49 -0.03 -30.00
CA LEU A 501 0.68 0.85 -30.86
C LEU A 501 -0.60 0.13 -31.32
N ILE A 502 -1.72 0.84 -31.19
CA ILE A 502 -3.03 0.34 -31.59
C ILE A 502 -3.26 0.73 -33.05
N ASP A 503 -3.33 -0.28 -33.92
CA ASP A 503 -3.59 -0.07 -35.35
C ASP A 503 -5.08 0.10 -35.62
N ARG A 504 -5.91 -0.67 -34.90
CA ARG A 504 -7.37 -0.66 -34.99
C ARG A 504 -8.01 -1.36 -33.78
N PHE A 505 -9.28 -1.08 -33.55
CA PHE A 505 -10.12 -1.75 -32.56
C PHE A 505 -11.29 -2.47 -33.26
N GLN A 506 -11.77 -3.59 -32.70
CA GLN A 506 -12.87 -4.37 -33.25
C GLN A 506 -13.77 -4.88 -32.11
N GLU A 507 -15.09 -4.91 -32.34
CA GLU A 507 -16.08 -5.46 -31.41
C GLU A 507 -15.84 -6.95 -31.15
N SER A 508 -15.80 -7.36 -29.88
CA SER A 508 -15.61 -8.73 -29.45
C SER A 508 -16.89 -9.54 -29.64
N ILE A 509 -16.82 -10.64 -30.38
CA ILE A 509 -17.96 -11.55 -30.59
C ILE A 509 -18.05 -12.49 -29.38
N PRO A 510 -19.19 -12.59 -28.67
CA PRO A 510 -19.32 -13.50 -27.53
C PRO A 510 -19.18 -14.96 -28.00
N THR A 511 -18.21 -15.68 -27.45
CA THR A 511 -18.11 -17.14 -27.61
C THR A 511 -19.25 -17.81 -26.85
N THR A 512 -20.31 -18.21 -27.56
CA THR A 512 -21.37 -19.04 -26.99
C THR A 512 -20.82 -20.41 -26.60
N ALA A 513 -21.08 -20.79 -25.35
CA ALA A 513 -20.80 -22.12 -24.82
C ALA A 513 -21.44 -23.21 -25.70
N THR A 514 -20.64 -24.20 -26.10
CA THR A 514 -21.11 -25.44 -26.72
C THR A 514 -22.14 -26.14 -25.81
N PRO A 515 -23.34 -26.50 -26.30
CA PRO A 515 -24.30 -27.28 -25.52
C PRO A 515 -23.78 -28.71 -25.32
N ILE A 516 -23.81 -29.18 -24.07
CA ILE A 516 -23.64 -30.59 -23.72
C ILE A 516 -24.81 -31.35 -24.33
N VAL A 517 -24.53 -32.20 -25.33
CA VAL A 517 -25.50 -33.16 -25.85
C VAL A 517 -25.63 -34.29 -24.83
N LEU A 518 -26.75 -34.33 -24.12
CA LEU A 518 -27.20 -35.51 -23.38
C LEU A 518 -27.57 -36.59 -24.41
N VAL A 519 -26.77 -37.65 -24.47
CA VAL A 519 -27.15 -38.89 -25.18
C VAL A 519 -28.03 -39.70 -24.22
N SER A 520 -29.23 -40.01 -24.71
CA SER A 520 -30.27 -40.83 -24.11
C SER A 520 -29.83 -42.23 -23.72
#